data_AF-A0A928J611-F1
#
_entry.id   AF-A0A928J611-F1
#
_cell.length_a   1.000
_cell.length_b   1.000
_cell.length_c   1.000
_cell.angle_alpha   90.00
_cell.angle_beta   90.00
_cell.angle_gamma   90.00
#
_symmetry.space_group_name_H-M   'P 1'
#
loop_
_entity.id
_entity.type
_entity.pdbx_description
1 polymer ?
#
loop_
_entity_poly.entity_id
_entity_poly.type
_entity_poly.pdbx_seq_one_letter_code
_entity_poly.pdbx_strand_id
1 'polypeptide(L)'
;MKRVLSHVRRAVDDYSMIKEGDKVAVGVSAGKDSLTLLCALAELRRFYPNKFELIAITVDMGFEGTDFSSIQALCDELGVEYHIIETQISKVIFDVRKEKNPCSLCAKMRRGALYSGARALGCTSVALGHHFDDVVETFMLNLFYEGRIGCFQPVTYLTKTEITLIRPMILCP
;
A
#
# COMPACT_ATOMS: atom_id res chain seq x y z
N MET A 1 -17.65 4.97 6.74
CA MET A 1 -16.50 5.87 6.44
C MET A 1 -16.03 6.72 7.62
N LYS A 2 -16.88 7.48 8.33
CA LYS A 2 -16.45 8.38 9.43
C LYS A 2 -15.54 7.74 10.50
N ARG A 3 -15.84 6.50 10.93
CA ARG A 3 -15.02 5.76 11.90
C ARG A 3 -13.63 5.46 11.35
N VAL A 4 -13.53 4.90 10.14
CA VAL A 4 -12.26 4.61 9.46
C VAL A 4 -11.42 5.88 9.33
N LEU A 5 -12.02 6.98 8.86
CA LEU A 5 -11.35 8.25 8.68
C LEU A 5 -10.78 8.83 9.99
N SER A 6 -11.49 8.63 11.12
CA SER A 6 -11.01 9.01 12.45
C SER A 6 -9.75 8.24 12.84
N HIS A 7 -9.75 6.91 12.67
CA HIS A 7 -8.58 6.07 12.95
C HIS A 7 -7.41 6.40 12.03
N VAL A 8 -7.69 6.58 10.73
CA VAL A 8 -6.68 6.95 9.73
C VAL A 8 -6.04 8.29 10.07
N ARG A 9 -6.85 9.33 10.33
CA ARG A 9 -6.32 10.64 10.73
C ARG A 9 -5.46 10.54 11.99
N ARG A 10 -5.96 9.84 13.01
CA ARG A 10 -5.21 9.65 14.26
C ARG A 10 -3.87 8.96 14.00
N ALA A 11 -3.82 7.91 13.18
CA ALA A 11 -2.57 7.22 12.86
C ALA A 11 -1.61 8.14 12.08
N VAL A 12 -2.12 8.93 11.14
CA VAL A 12 -1.31 9.90 10.38
C VAL A 12 -0.69 10.94 11.32
N ASP A 13 -1.46 11.44 12.29
CA ASP A 13 -1.01 12.42 13.29
C ASP A 13 -0.02 11.80 14.29
N ASP A 14 -0.41 10.71 14.96
CA ASP A 14 0.36 10.04 16.02
C ASP A 14 1.76 9.59 15.52
N TYR A 15 1.86 9.21 14.24
CA TYR A 15 3.10 8.71 13.64
C TYR A 15 3.73 9.66 12.62
N SER A 16 3.21 10.90 12.47
CA SER A 16 3.71 11.89 11.51
C SER A 16 3.91 11.33 10.10
N MET A 17 2.90 10.60 9.59
CA MET A 17 3.02 9.83 8.34
C MET A 17 3.07 10.72 7.08
N ILE A 18 2.45 11.90 7.13
CA ILE A 18 2.29 12.79 5.98
C ILE A 18 2.72 14.20 6.36
N LYS A 19 3.63 14.76 5.57
CA LYS A 19 4.16 16.13 5.69
C LYS A 19 3.63 17.01 4.55
N GLU A 20 3.73 18.32 4.75
CA GLU A 20 3.40 19.31 3.72
C GLU A 20 4.24 19.06 2.46
N GLY A 21 3.58 19.01 1.31
CA GLY A 21 4.21 18.78 0.00
C GLY A 21 4.53 17.31 -0.30
N ASP A 22 4.13 16.36 0.55
CA ASP A 22 4.32 14.94 0.25
C ASP A 22 3.52 14.51 -0.97
N LYS A 23 4.09 13.60 -1.75
CA LYS A 23 3.39 12.87 -2.82
C LYS A 23 3.25 11.42 -2.40
N VAL A 24 2.03 11.03 -2.04
CA VAL A 24 1.70 9.74 -1.43
C VAL A 24 1.12 8.81 -2.50
N ALA A 25 1.76 7.66 -2.72
CA ALA A 25 1.22 6.60 -3.56
C ALA A 25 0.44 5.58 -2.73
N VAL A 26 -0.79 5.24 -3.14
CA VAL A 26 -1.56 4.14 -2.55
C VAL A 26 -1.40 2.90 -3.41
N GLY A 27 -0.94 1.79 -2.82
CA GLY A 27 -0.91 0.50 -3.50
C GLY A 27 -2.31 -0.13 -3.55
N VAL A 28 -2.91 -0.22 -4.74
CA VAL A 28 -4.27 -0.74 -4.94
C VAL A 28 -4.23 -2.14 -5.56
N SER A 29 -4.87 -3.11 -4.90
CA SER A 29 -4.88 -4.52 -5.33
C SER A 29 -6.28 -5.10 -5.54
N ALA A 30 -7.28 -4.25 -5.82
CA ALA A 30 -8.71 -4.58 -5.85
C ALA A 30 -9.31 -5.13 -4.52
N GLY A 31 -8.50 -5.27 -3.48
CA GLY A 31 -8.95 -5.73 -2.17
C GLY A 31 -9.65 -4.61 -1.40
N LYS A 32 -10.66 -4.99 -0.59
CA LYS A 32 -11.46 -4.07 0.23
C LYS A 32 -10.59 -3.09 1.04
N ASP A 33 -9.47 -3.55 1.59
CA ASP A 33 -8.63 -2.74 2.48
C ASP A 33 -7.84 -1.70 1.69
N SER A 34 -7.31 -2.08 0.53
CA SER A 34 -6.61 -1.15 -0.38
C SER A 34 -7.54 -0.07 -0.96
N LEU A 35 -8.77 -0.44 -1.31
CA LEU A 35 -9.79 0.51 -1.79
C LEU A 35 -10.29 1.41 -0.66
N THR A 36 -10.49 0.85 0.55
CA THR A 36 -10.87 1.63 1.73
C THR A 36 -9.80 2.65 2.09
N LEU A 37 -8.52 2.27 2.02
CA LEU A 37 -7.40 3.19 2.23
C LEU A 37 -7.40 4.32 1.20
N LEU A 38 -7.58 4.01 -0.09
CA LEU A 38 -7.65 4.99 -1.16
C LEU A 38 -8.75 6.02 -0.89
N CYS A 39 -9.98 5.56 -0.62
CA CYS A 39 -11.11 6.44 -0.30
C CYS A 39 -10.85 7.27 0.96
N ALA A 40 -10.26 6.66 2.00
CA ALA A 40 -9.98 7.37 3.25
C ALA A 40 -8.94 8.48 3.08
N LEU A 41 -7.85 8.23 2.33
CA LEU A 41 -6.83 9.24 2.06
C LEU A 41 -7.32 10.32 1.09
N ALA A 42 -8.13 9.95 0.09
CA ALA A 42 -8.75 10.91 -0.82
C ALA A 42 -9.66 11.89 -0.07
N GLU A 43 -10.46 11.40 0.88
CA GLU A 43 -11.31 12.23 1.72
C GLU A 43 -10.47 13.04 2.74
N LEU A 44 -9.45 12.43 3.36
CA LEU A 44 -8.55 13.11 4.29
C LEU A 44 -7.86 14.32 3.63
N ARG A 45 -7.39 14.17 2.39
CA ARG A 45 -6.73 15.22 1.60
C ARG A 45 -7.53 16.53 1.54
N ARG A 46 -8.87 16.46 1.61
CA ARG A 46 -9.75 17.63 1.50
C ARG A 46 -9.64 18.58 2.69
N PHE A 47 -9.44 18.05 3.89
CA PHE A 47 -9.48 18.84 5.13
C PHE A 47 -8.23 18.69 6.01
N TYR A 48 -7.29 17.81 5.65
CA TYR A 48 -6.04 17.66 6.40
C TYR A 48 -5.21 18.96 6.34
N PRO A 49 -4.57 19.36 7.47
CA PRO A 49 -3.77 20.58 7.52
C PRO A 49 -2.58 20.53 6.57
N ASN A 50 -1.86 19.41 6.55
CA ASN A 50 -0.73 19.22 5.65
C ASN A 50 -1.25 18.88 4.25
N LYS A 51 -0.98 19.72 3.25
CA LYS A 51 -1.35 19.42 1.86
C LYS A 51 -0.41 18.40 1.28
N PHE A 52 -0.99 17.41 0.62
CA PHE A 52 -0.27 16.33 -0.04
C PHE A 52 -0.97 15.93 -1.34
N GLU A 53 -0.18 15.46 -2.29
CA GLU A 53 -0.66 14.84 -3.52
C GLU A 53 -0.94 13.36 -3.26
N LEU A 54 -1.98 12.84 -3.91
CA LEU A 54 -2.38 11.44 -3.79
C LEU A 54 -2.42 10.83 -5.18
N ILE A 55 -1.72 9.71 -5.36
CA ILE A 55 -1.79 8.89 -6.56
C ILE A 55 -2.12 7.44 -6.19
N ALA A 56 -2.78 6.72 -7.08
CA ALA A 56 -3.06 5.30 -6.94
C ALA A 56 -2.16 4.50 -7.89
N ILE A 57 -1.61 3.38 -7.42
CA ILE A 57 -0.77 2.50 -8.22
C ILE A 57 -1.26 1.06 -8.09
N THR A 58 -1.49 0.41 -9.22
CA THR A 58 -1.68 -1.04 -9.29
C THR A 58 -0.50 -1.67 -10.00
N VAL A 59 -0.04 -2.81 -9.48
CA VAL A 59 0.99 -3.63 -10.15
C VAL A 59 0.27 -4.73 -10.89
N ASP A 60 0.29 -4.68 -12.21
CA ASP A 60 -0.19 -5.76 -13.05
C ASP A 60 0.88 -6.86 -13.12
N MET A 61 0.49 -8.06 -12.71
CA MET A 61 1.37 -9.23 -12.69
C MET A 61 1.46 -9.94 -14.05
N GLY A 62 0.64 -9.54 -15.01
CA GLY A 62 0.57 -10.14 -16.35
C GLY A 62 -0.24 -11.44 -16.35
N PHE A 63 -1.37 -11.47 -15.63
CA PHE A 63 -2.35 -12.56 -15.76
C PHE A 63 -3.35 -12.24 -16.88
N GLU A 64 -3.74 -13.25 -17.65
CA GLU A 64 -4.77 -13.07 -18.69
C GLU A 64 -6.12 -12.72 -18.06
N GLY A 65 -6.84 -11.78 -18.67
CA GLY A 65 -8.18 -11.36 -18.22
C GLY A 65 -8.21 -10.41 -17.02
N THR A 66 -7.07 -9.84 -16.62
CA THR A 66 -7.03 -8.83 -15.55
C THR A 66 -7.67 -7.52 -16.04
N ASP A 67 -8.72 -7.07 -15.35
CA ASP A 67 -9.42 -5.82 -15.65
C ASP A 67 -9.30 -4.84 -14.47
N PHE A 68 -8.81 -3.64 -14.76
CA PHE A 68 -8.62 -2.56 -13.79
C PHE A 68 -9.59 -1.39 -14.01
N SER A 69 -10.54 -1.52 -14.94
CA SER A 69 -11.52 -0.49 -15.31
C SER A 69 -12.29 0.07 -14.11
N SER A 70 -12.69 -0.80 -13.19
CA SER A 70 -13.44 -0.41 -11.99
C SER A 70 -12.60 0.39 -11.00
N ILE A 71 -11.28 0.13 -10.93
CA ILE A 71 -10.35 0.90 -10.10
C ILE A 71 -10.08 2.26 -10.74
N GLN A 72 -9.89 2.30 -12.06
CA GLN A 72 -9.76 3.56 -12.82
C GLN A 72 -10.98 4.45 -12.58
N ALA A 73 -12.19 3.91 -12.76
CA ALA A 73 -13.44 4.67 -12.55
C ALA A 73 -13.55 5.25 -11.13
N LEU A 74 -13.17 4.48 -10.12
CA LEU A 74 -13.13 4.96 -8.73
C LEU A 74 -12.08 6.07 -8.55
N CYS A 75 -10.89 5.93 -9.14
CA CYS A 75 -9.85 6.95 -9.05
C CYS A 75 -10.28 8.26 -9.74
N ASP A 76 -10.98 8.16 -10.88
CA ASP A 76 -11.54 9.31 -11.60
C ASP A 76 -12.59 10.03 -10.75
N GLU A 77 -13.50 9.29 -10.09
CA GLU A 77 -14.50 9.85 -9.16
C GLU A 77 -13.84 10.60 -7.98
N LEU A 78 -12.73 10.06 -7.46
CA LEU A 78 -12.00 10.63 -6.34
C LEU A 78 -11.03 11.77 -6.75
N GLY A 79 -10.85 12.02 -8.05
CA GLY A 79 -9.85 12.95 -8.56
C GLY A 79 -8.43 12.56 -8.14
N VAL A 80 -8.10 11.27 -8.29
CA VAL A 80 -6.79 10.68 -7.97
C VAL A 80 -6.18 10.15 -9.24
N GLU A 81 -4.93 10.54 -9.52
CA GLU A 81 -4.18 10.03 -10.66
C GLU A 81 -3.90 8.52 -10.47
N TYR A 82 -4.20 7.70 -11.49
CA TYR A 82 -4.05 6.25 -11.41
C TYR A 82 -3.01 5.74 -12.41
N HIS A 83 -2.11 4.88 -11.94
CA HIS A 83 -1.05 4.27 -12.74
C HIS A 83 -1.07 2.75 -12.62
N ILE A 84 -0.89 2.08 -13.76
CA ILE A 84 -0.70 0.64 -13.82
C ILE A 84 0.77 0.38 -14.14
N ILE A 85 1.47 -0.32 -13.24
CA ILE A 85 2.85 -0.76 -13.45
C ILE A 85 2.81 -2.19 -13.97
N GLU A 86 3.04 -2.33 -15.27
CA GLU A 86 3.10 -3.62 -15.93
C GLU A 86 4.35 -4.40 -15.50
N THR A 87 4.17 -5.68 -15.18
CA THR A 87 5.27 -6.57 -14.80
C THR A 87 5.09 -7.95 -15.43
N GLN A 88 6.20 -8.70 -15.51
CA GLN A 88 6.23 -10.08 -16.01
C GLN A 88 6.33 -11.08 -14.83
N ILE A 89 5.74 -10.75 -13.68
CA ILE A 89 5.89 -11.53 -12.44
C ILE A 89 5.27 -12.92 -12.60
N SER A 90 4.10 -13.02 -13.24
CA SER A 90 3.43 -14.31 -13.51
C SER A 90 4.38 -15.27 -14.23
N LYS A 91 4.96 -14.84 -15.35
CA LYS A 91 5.91 -15.61 -16.15
C LYS A 91 7.14 -16.05 -15.36
N VAL A 92 7.73 -15.16 -14.56
CA VAL A 92 8.91 -15.50 -13.74
C VAL A 92 8.60 -16.57 -12.70
N ILE A 93 7.42 -16.53 -12.09
CA ILE A 93 7.03 -17.45 -11.02
C ILE A 93 6.65 -18.82 -11.58
N PHE A 94 5.79 -18.85 -12.59
CA PHE A 94 5.20 -20.09 -13.08
C PHE A 94 6.07 -20.79 -14.13
N ASP A 95 6.76 -20.05 -15.00
CA ASP A 95 7.52 -20.65 -16.11
C ASP A 95 9.00 -20.83 -15.79
N VAL A 96 9.61 -19.85 -15.13
CA VAL A 96 11.08 -19.82 -14.92
C VAL A 96 11.49 -20.51 -13.63
N ARG A 97 10.96 -20.08 -12.48
CA ARG A 97 11.46 -20.55 -11.16
C ARG A 97 10.80 -21.83 -10.66
N LYS A 98 9.54 -22.10 -11.01
CA LYS A 98 8.76 -23.25 -10.53
C LYS A 98 8.89 -23.46 -9.01
N GLU A 99 8.86 -22.36 -8.26
CA GLU A 99 9.04 -22.40 -6.80
C GLU A 99 7.90 -23.19 -6.14
N LYS A 100 8.23 -24.01 -5.12
CA LYS A 100 7.21 -24.74 -4.34
C LYS A 100 6.25 -23.81 -3.59
N ASN A 101 6.70 -22.60 -3.23
CA ASN A 101 5.92 -21.60 -2.48
C ASN A 101 5.87 -20.24 -3.22
N PRO A 102 5.17 -20.17 -4.35
CA PRO A 102 5.21 -19.01 -5.27
C PRO A 102 4.72 -17.70 -4.64
N CYS A 103 3.85 -17.77 -3.62
CA CYS A 103 3.22 -16.61 -3.01
C CYS A 103 4.21 -15.67 -2.29
N SER A 104 5.26 -16.21 -1.66
CA SER A 104 6.24 -15.39 -0.93
C SER A 104 7.09 -14.55 -1.88
N LEU A 105 7.58 -15.16 -2.96
CA LEU A 105 8.31 -14.46 -4.00
C LEU A 105 7.42 -13.47 -4.75
N CYS A 106 6.17 -13.85 -5.08
CA CYS A 106 5.19 -12.97 -5.69
C CYS A 106 5.01 -11.68 -4.89
N ALA A 107 4.75 -11.80 -3.58
CA ALA A 107 4.56 -10.64 -2.71
C ALA A 107 5.80 -9.75 -2.66
N LYS A 108 7.01 -10.34 -2.65
CA LYS A 108 8.27 -9.60 -2.67
C LYS A 108 8.48 -8.83 -3.97
N MET A 109 8.24 -9.47 -5.11
CA MET A 109 8.38 -8.84 -6.43
C MET A 109 7.35 -7.73 -6.63
N ARG A 110 6.09 -7.96 -6.24
CA ARG A 110 5.02 -6.97 -6.32
C ARG A 110 5.33 -5.71 -5.53
N ARG A 111 5.83 -5.85 -4.28
CA ARG A 111 6.28 -4.71 -3.48
C ARG A 111 7.45 -3.98 -4.13
N GLY A 112 8.42 -4.71 -4.68
CA GLY A 112 9.56 -4.12 -5.39
C GLY A 112 9.13 -3.27 -6.59
N ALA A 113 8.21 -3.79 -7.41
CA ALA A 113 7.64 -3.07 -8.54
C ALA A 113 6.85 -1.84 -8.10
N LEU A 114 6.01 -1.96 -7.06
CA LEU A 114 5.24 -0.85 -6.50
C LEU A 114 6.17 0.29 -6.03
N TYR A 115 7.20 -0.03 -5.25
CA TYR A 115 8.11 0.99 -4.71
C TYR A 115 8.93 1.65 -5.83
N SER A 116 9.40 0.86 -6.80
CA SER A 116 10.15 1.41 -7.94
C SER A 116 9.26 2.32 -8.81
N GLY A 117 8.02 1.90 -9.08
CA GLY A 117 7.04 2.71 -9.81
C GLY A 117 6.70 4.00 -9.07
N ALA A 118 6.43 3.93 -7.77
CA ALA A 118 6.17 5.10 -6.94
C ALA A 118 7.36 6.08 -6.96
N ARG A 119 8.60 5.59 -6.89
CA ARG A 119 9.80 6.42 -6.96
C ARG A 119 9.92 7.12 -8.31
N ALA A 120 9.66 6.40 -9.40
CA ALA A 120 9.69 6.95 -10.76
C ALA A 120 8.63 8.05 -10.97
N LEU A 121 7.50 7.96 -10.28
CA LEU A 121 6.42 8.97 -10.30
C LEU A 121 6.64 10.14 -9.33
N GLY A 122 7.80 10.17 -8.65
CA GLY A 122 8.19 11.25 -7.73
C GLY A 122 7.56 11.15 -6.34
N CYS A 123 7.03 10.00 -5.94
CA CYS A 123 6.42 9.83 -4.61
C CYS A 123 7.46 9.81 -3.49
N THR A 124 7.15 10.49 -2.40
CA THR A 124 7.95 10.48 -1.16
C THR A 124 7.57 9.30 -0.27
N SER A 125 6.33 8.83 -0.37
CA SER A 125 5.80 7.75 0.45
C SER A 125 4.86 6.81 -0.29
N VAL A 126 4.74 5.59 0.23
CA VAL A 126 3.79 4.56 -0.23
C VAL A 126 2.92 4.14 0.94
N ALA A 127 1.61 4.26 0.79
CA ALA A 127 0.60 3.83 1.76
C ALA A 127 0.08 2.42 1.41
N LEU A 128 0.02 1.55 2.41
CA LEU A 128 -0.53 0.20 2.30
C LEU A 128 -1.68 -0.02 3.28
N GLY A 129 -2.69 -0.77 2.84
CA GLY A 129 -3.95 -1.01 3.57
C GLY A 129 -3.85 -1.97 4.75
N HIS A 130 -2.68 -2.11 5.39
CA HIS A 130 -2.55 -2.97 6.56
C HIS A 130 -3.29 -2.36 7.76
N HIS A 131 -4.12 -3.15 8.42
CA HIS A 131 -4.96 -2.77 9.56
C HIS A 131 -4.53 -3.46 10.85
N PHE A 132 -5.27 -3.25 11.95
CA PHE A 132 -4.88 -3.72 13.27
C PHE A 132 -4.74 -5.24 13.35
N ASP A 133 -5.68 -5.99 12.74
CA ASP A 133 -5.59 -7.45 12.72
C ASP A 133 -4.30 -7.95 12.04
N ASP A 134 -3.82 -7.31 10.95
CA ASP A 134 -2.54 -7.68 10.33
C ASP A 134 -1.36 -7.53 11.31
N VAL A 135 -1.43 -6.53 12.21
CA VAL A 135 -0.42 -6.31 13.25
C VAL A 135 -0.45 -7.45 14.25
N VAL A 136 -1.64 -7.84 14.70
CA VAL A 136 -1.85 -8.94 15.66
C VAL A 136 -1.41 -10.26 15.04
N GLU A 137 -1.80 -10.54 13.80
CA GLU A 137 -1.39 -11.74 13.07
C GLU A 137 0.14 -11.81 12.95
N THR A 138 0.77 -10.72 12.51
CA THR A 138 2.24 -10.65 12.40
C THR A 138 2.92 -10.84 13.75
N PHE A 139 2.36 -10.26 14.81
CA PHE A 139 2.86 -10.44 16.17
C PHE A 139 2.80 -11.90 16.60
N MET A 140 1.67 -12.58 16.37
CA MET A 140 1.49 -13.99 16.72
C MET A 140 2.42 -14.89 15.92
N LEU A 141 2.61 -14.61 14.63
CA LEU A 141 3.58 -15.34 13.79
C LEU A 141 5.01 -15.22 14.34
N ASN A 142 5.45 -14.00 14.67
CA ASN A 142 6.79 -13.78 15.24
C ASN A 142 6.94 -14.45 16.62
N LEU A 143 5.90 -14.40 17.45
CA LEU A 143 5.94 -14.99 18.78
C LEU A 143 6.06 -16.52 18.71
N PHE A 144 5.21 -17.18 17.92
CA PHE A 144 5.15 -18.65 17.91
C PHE A 144 6.19 -19.31 17.01
N TYR A 145 6.56 -18.71 15.88
CA TYR A 145 7.48 -19.33 14.92
C TYR A 145 8.92 -18.82 15.04
N GLU A 146 9.13 -17.59 15.57
CA GLU A 146 10.47 -17.02 15.74
C GLU A 146 10.88 -16.88 17.21
N GLY A 147 9.96 -17.02 18.16
CA GLY A 147 10.22 -16.75 19.58
C GLY A 147 10.51 -15.27 19.86
N ARG A 148 10.03 -14.36 19.01
CA ARG A 148 10.35 -12.92 19.05
C ARG A 148 9.11 -12.08 19.32
N ILE A 149 9.25 -11.12 20.23
CA ILE A 149 8.23 -10.08 20.47
C ILE A 149 8.45 -8.96 19.44
N GLY A 150 7.59 -8.88 18.43
CA GLY A 150 7.66 -7.80 17.43
C GLY A 150 6.60 -7.90 16.34
N CYS A 151 6.39 -6.80 15.62
CA CYS A 151 5.53 -6.70 14.43
C CYS A 151 6.09 -5.64 13.47
N PHE A 152 5.40 -5.37 12.35
CA PHE A 152 5.80 -4.29 11.45
C PHE A 152 5.50 -2.91 12.07
N GLN A 153 6.29 -1.90 11.69
CA GLN A 153 6.12 -0.53 12.19
C GLN A 153 5.06 0.24 11.39
N PRO A 154 4.36 1.23 11.99
CA PRO A 154 3.44 2.12 11.26
C PRO A 154 4.12 2.86 10.10
N VAL A 155 5.37 3.29 10.31
CA VAL A 155 6.21 4.00 9.34
C VAL A 155 7.52 3.22 9.17
N THR A 156 8.00 3.07 7.94
CA THR A 156 9.26 2.38 7.65
C THR A 156 9.98 3.08 6.51
N TYR A 157 11.18 3.61 6.74
CA TYR A 157 12.00 4.18 5.66
C TYR A 157 12.73 3.06 4.90
N LEU A 158 12.47 2.97 3.59
CA LEU A 158 13.07 1.99 2.70
C LEU A 158 14.31 2.60 2.04
N THR A 159 15.48 2.38 2.62
CA THR A 159 16.75 2.97 2.16
C THR A 159 17.10 2.65 0.71
N LYS A 160 16.74 1.45 0.22
CA LYS A 160 17.05 1.01 -1.15
C LYS A 160 16.25 1.74 -2.23
N THR A 161 15.05 2.19 -1.91
CA THR A 161 14.14 2.88 -2.85
C THR A 161 13.92 4.34 -2.48
N GLU A 162 14.50 4.78 -1.36
CA GLU A 162 14.34 6.12 -0.78
C GLU A 162 12.86 6.52 -0.65
N ILE A 163 12.04 5.56 -0.22
CA ILE A 163 10.59 5.72 -0.02
C ILE A 163 10.25 5.49 1.44
N THR A 164 9.35 6.31 1.97
CA THR A 164 8.74 6.05 3.27
C THR A 164 7.48 5.21 3.12
N LEU A 165 7.48 4.00 3.67
CA LEU A 165 6.28 3.17 3.73
C LEU A 165 5.44 3.59 4.94
N ILE A 166 4.15 3.87 4.72
CA ILE A 166 3.20 4.27 5.76
C ILE A 166 1.99 3.31 5.78
N ARG A 167 1.39 3.12 6.96
CA ARG A 167 0.24 2.23 7.18
C ARG A 167 -0.87 2.97 7.91
N PRO A 168 -1.62 3.85 7.22
CA PRO A 168 -2.59 4.73 7.90
C PRO A 168 -3.75 3.98 8.55
N MET A 169 -4.06 2.76 8.11
CA MET A 169 -5.13 1.94 8.68
C MET A 169 -4.70 1.14 9.92
N ILE A 170 -3.49 1.31 10.46
CA ILE A 170 -2.97 0.46 11.54
C ILE A 170 -3.79 0.50 12.84
N LEU A 171 -4.59 1.55 13.04
CA LEU A 171 -5.50 1.71 14.18
C LEU A 171 -6.96 1.32 13.85
N CYS A 172 -7.23 0.86 12.62
CA CYS A 172 -8.53 0.37 12.21
C CYS A 172 -8.69 -1.10 12.66
N PRO A 173 -9.77 -1.46 13.36
CA PRO A 173 -10.10 -2.84 13.68
C PRO A 173 -10.66 -3.58 12.45
#